data_AF-Q2JJS5-F1
#
_entry.id   AF-Q2JJS5-F1
#
_cell.length_a   1.000
_cell.length_b   1.000
_cell.length_c   1.000
_cell.angle_alpha   90.00
_cell.angle_beta   90.00
_cell.angle_gamma   90.00
#
_symmetry.space_group_name_H-M   'P 1'
#
loop_
_entity.id
_entity.type
_entity.pdbx_description
1 polymer ?
#
loop_
_entity_poly.entity_id
_entity_poly.type
_entity_poly.pdbx_seq_one_letter_code
_entity_poly.pdbx_strand_id
1 'polypeptide(L)' 'MVWQLLTWPAQSLLWLAEQIQERAEAQLDSKENLQKELTALQIQLDLGEIDEETYARREEEILLALEALTQAEGEAEA' A
#
# COMPACT_ATOMS: atom_id res chain seq x y z
N MET A 1 -8.00 32.32 30.25
CA MET A 1 -7.50 31.86 28.94
C MET A 1 -6.28 30.95 29.17
N VAL A 2 -6.50 29.71 29.63
CA VAL A 2 -5.43 28.72 29.94
C VAL A 2 -5.86 27.29 29.56
N TRP A 3 -7.17 27.01 29.58
CA TRP A 3 -7.75 25.72 29.19
C TRP A 3 -7.36 25.22 27.79
N GLN A 4 -7.16 26.11 26.80
CA GLN A 4 -6.76 25.73 25.45
C GLN A 4 -5.33 25.15 25.38
N LEU A 5 -4.44 25.52 26.31
CA LEU A 5 -3.07 25.00 26.37
C LEU A 5 -3.04 23.54 26.86
N LEU A 6 -4.05 23.12 27.63
CA LEU A 6 -4.12 21.76 28.17
C LEU A 6 -4.59 20.72 27.14
N THR A 7 -5.44 21.14 26.19
CA THR A 7 -5.98 20.26 25.14
C THR A 7 -5.19 20.32 23.84
N TRP A 8 -4.27 21.29 23.69
CA TRP A 8 -3.43 21.44 22.50
C TRP A 8 -2.57 20.19 22.18
N PRO A 9 -1.96 19.49 23.17
CA PRO A 9 -1.21 18.26 22.91
C PRO A 9 -2.11 17.11 22.43
N ALA A 10 -3.33 17.00 22.97
CA ALA A 10 -4.29 15.98 22.57
C ALA A 10 -4.78 16.21 21.13
N GLN A 11 -5.00 17.48 20.75
CA GLN A 11 -5.37 17.84 19.38
C GLN A 11 -4.25 17.52 18.39
N SER A 12 -2.98 17.73 18.76
CA SER A 12 -1.85 17.36 17.90
C SER A 12 -1.68 15.85 17.72
N LEU A 13 -1.98 15.06 18.75
CA LEU A 13 -1.96 13.59 18.64
C LEU A 13 -3.09 13.08 17.73
N LEU A 14 -4.27 13.70 17.80
CA LEU A 14 -5.39 13.35 16.92
C LEU A 14 -5.05 13.60 15.45
N TRP A 15 -4.48 14.77 15.14
CA TRP A 15 -4.02 15.11 13.79
C TRP A 15 -2.96 14.15 13.26
N LEU A 16 -2.02 13.72 14.11
CA LEU A 16 -1.00 12.75 13.72
C LEU A 16 -1.59 11.36 13.48
N ALA A 17 -2.56 10.94 14.30
CA ALA A 17 -3.24 9.65 14.14
C ALA A 17 -4.07 9.60 12.84
N GLU A 18 -4.83 10.65 12.53
CA GLU A 18 -5.55 10.76 11.25
C GLU A 18 -4.60 10.67 10.07
N GLN A 19 -3.43 11.31 10.16
CA GLN A 19 -2.47 11.36 9.07
C GLN A 19 -1.71 10.05 8.86
N ILE A 20 -1.51 9.25 9.93
CA ILE A 20 -1.00 7.88 9.82
C ILE A 20 -2.08 6.97 9.22
N GLN A 21 -3.33 7.11 9.67
CA GLN A 21 -4.44 6.31 9.18
C GLN A 21 -4.69 6.51 7.68
N GLU A 22 -4.77 7.75 7.20
CA GLU A 22 -4.95 8.06 5.77
C GLU A 22 -3.87 7.42 4.90
N ARG A 23 -2.61 7.42 5.37
CA ARG A 23 -1.48 6.83 4.65
C ARG A 23 -1.48 5.31 4.70
N ALA A 24 -1.93 4.72 5.80
CA ALA A 24 -2.05 3.27 5.93
C ALA A 24 -3.15 2.73 5.01
N GLU A 25 -4.33 3.39 4.99
CA GLU A 25 -5.45 3.03 4.12
C GLU A 25 -5.07 3.11 2.63
N ALA A 26 -4.46 4.22 2.19
CA ALA A 26 -4.05 4.39 0.79
C ALA A 26 -3.01 3.34 0.34
N GLN A 27 -2.09 2.95 1.23
CA GLN A 27 -1.11 1.90 0.95
C GLN A 27 -1.72 0.50 0.93
N LEU A 28 -2.63 0.19 1.84
CA LEU A 28 -3.38 -1.07 1.86
C LEU A 28 -4.17 -1.24 0.56
N ASP A 29 -4.89 -0.20 0.13
CA ASP A 29 -5.61 -0.19 -1.14
C ASP A 29 -4.67 -0.45 -2.33
N SER A 30 -3.48 0.16 -2.33
CA SER A 30 -2.46 -0.04 -3.37
C SER A 30 -1.96 -1.48 -3.41
N LYS A 31 -1.69 -2.08 -2.25
CA LYS A 31 -1.25 -3.48 -2.11
C LYS A 31 -2.32 -4.45 -2.57
N GLU A 32 -3.58 -4.24 -2.18
CA GLU A 32 -4.70 -5.05 -2.65
C GLU A 32 -4.90 -4.98 -4.17
N ASN A 33 -4.74 -3.79 -4.76
CA ASN A 33 -4.88 -3.61 -6.20
C ASN A 33 -3.82 -4.41 -6.98
N LEU A 34 -2.57 -4.39 -6.53
CA LEU A 34 -1.50 -5.18 -7.13
C LEU A 34 -1.75 -6.69 -7.00
N GLN A 35 -2.29 -7.16 -5.87
CA GLN A 35 -2.66 -8.57 -5.72
C GLN A 35 -3.80 -9.00 -6.67
N LYS A 36 -4.79 -8.12 -6.88
CA LYS A 36 -5.85 -8.34 -7.86
C LYS A 36 -5.27 -8.38 -9.28
N GLU A 37 -4.32 -7.51 -9.59
CA GLU A 37 -3.64 -7.48 -10.88
C GLU A 37 -2.85 -8.77 -11.14
N LEU A 38 -2.10 -9.27 -10.15
CA LEU A 38 -1.41 -10.56 -10.23
C LEU A 38 -2.38 -11.71 -10.53
N THR A 39 -3.52 -11.74 -9.84
CA THR A 39 -4.56 -12.75 -10.05
C THR A 39 -5.14 -12.67 -11.47
N ALA A 40 -5.41 -11.45 -11.95
CA ALA A 40 -5.91 -11.23 -13.31
C ALA A 40 -4.88 -11.65 -14.36
N LEU A 41 -3.59 -11.38 -14.12
CA LEU A 41 -2.49 -11.80 -15.00
C LEU A 41 -2.41 -13.33 -15.10
N GLN A 42 -2.61 -14.04 -13.99
CA GLN A 42 -2.62 -15.50 -14.00
C GLN A 42 -3.82 -16.10 -14.75
N ILE A 43 -5.00 -15.49 -14.61
CA ILE A 43 -6.17 -15.86 -15.41
C ILE A 43 -5.90 -15.66 -16.91
N GLN A 44 -5.24 -14.57 -17.31
CA GLN A 44 -4.87 -14.33 -18.71
C GLN A 44 -3.92 -15.40 -19.24
N LEU A 45 -2.95 -15.84 -18.43
CA LEU A 45 -2.05 -16.95 -18.79
C LEU A 45 -2.83 -18.26 -18.93
N ASP A 46 -3.71 -18.58 -17.97
CA ASP A 46 -4.52 -19.81 -17.98
C ASP A 46 -5.47 -19.87 -19.20
N LEU A 47 -5.97 -18.71 -19.64
CA LEU A 47 -6.80 -18.59 -20.85
C LEU A 47 -5.98 -18.57 -22.15
N GLY A 48 -4.65 -18.51 -22.07
CA GLY A 48 -3.75 -18.40 -23.22
C GLY A 48 -3.79 -17.04 -23.91
N GLU A 49 -4.26 -15.99 -23.22
CA GLU A 49 -4.29 -14.61 -23.73
C GLU A 49 -2.89 -13.97 -23.72
N ILE A 50 -2.00 -14.47 -22.85
CA ILE A 50 -0.58 -14.11 -22.79
C ILE A 50 0.29 -15.37 -22.74
N ASP A 51 1.53 -15.26 -23.19
CA ASP A 51 2.54 -16.32 -23.07
C ASP A 51 3.28 -16.27 -21.72
N GLU A 52 4.03 -17.33 -21.41
CA GLU A 52 4.80 -17.47 -20.17
C GLU A 52 5.89 -16.38 -20.01
N GLU A 53 6.52 -15.92 -21.08
CA GLU A 53 7.55 -14.87 -21.03
C GLU A 53 6.92 -13.52 -20.65
N THR A 54 5.78 -13.21 -21.26
CA THR A 54 4.98 -12.02 -20.97
C THR A 54 4.44 -12.05 -19.55
N TYR A 55 3.97 -13.21 -19.08
CA TYR A 55 3.55 -13.41 -17.70
C TYR A 55 4.72 -13.15 -16.74
N ALA A 56 5.86 -13.83 -16.92
CA ALA A 56 6.99 -13.75 -16.01
C ALA A 56 7.53 -12.32 -15.85
N ARG A 57 7.65 -11.58 -16.96
CA ARG A 57 8.10 -10.17 -16.91
C ARG A 57 7.12 -9.30 -16.12
N ARG A 58 5.82 -9.45 -16.34
CA ARG A 58 4.79 -8.65 -15.65
C ARG A 58 4.62 -9.04 -14.18
N GLU A 59 4.73 -10.33 -13.89
CA GLU A 59 4.72 -10.85 -12.53
C GLU A 59 5.86 -10.23 -11.73
N GLU A 60 7.08 -10.23 -12.28
CA GLU A 60 8.25 -9.61 -11.64
C GLU A 60 8.04 -8.10 -11.39
N GLU A 61 7.51 -7.36 -12.36
CA GLU A 61 7.19 -5.94 -12.21
C GLU A 61 6.22 -5.68 -11.04
N ILE A 62 5.16 -6.49 -10.91
CA ILE A 62 4.16 -6.38 -9.83
C ILE A 62 4.78 -6.78 -8.49
N LEU A 63 5.59 -7.83 -8.44
CA LEU A 63 6.24 -8.29 -7.22
C LEU A 63 7.24 -7.25 -6.69
N LEU A 64 8.01 -6.60 -7.57
CA LEU A 64 8.90 -5.49 -7.19
C LEU A 64 8.11 -4.29 -6.63
N ALA A 65 6.96 -3.97 -7.20
CA ALA A 65 6.09 -2.91 -6.68
C ALA A 65 5.52 -3.26 -5.29
N LEU A 66 5.15 -4.52 -5.05
CA LEU A 66 4.70 -5.01 -3.73
C LEU A 66 5.82 -4.95 -2.69
N GLU A 67 7.06 -5.29 -3.09
CA GLU A 67 8.23 -5.18 -2.22
C GLU A 67 8.49 -3.72 -1.82
N ALA A 68 8.45 -2.79 -2.78
CA ALA A 68 8.63 -1.36 -2.52
C ALA A 68 7.58 -0.81 -1.54
N LEU A 69 6.31 -1.21 -1.66
CA LEU A 69 5.26 -0.84 -0.71
C LEU A 69 5.52 -1.41 0.69
N THR A 70 5.99 -2.65 0.77
CA THR A 70 6.28 -3.32 2.05
C THR A 70 7.51 -2.73 2.74
N GLN A 71 8.53 -2.31 1.97
CA GLN A 71 9.69 -1.61 2.51
C GLN A 71 9.32 -0.22 3.03
N ALA A 72 8.46 0.52 2.31
CA ALA A 72 7.96 1.81 2.76
C ALA A 72 7.17 1.71 4.08
N GLU A 73 6.43 0.62 4.30
CA GLU A 73 5.77 0.31 5.56
C GLU A 73 6.79 0.13 6.71
N GLY A 74 7.81 -0.70 6.49
CA GLY A 74 8.85 -0.97 7.50
C GLY A 74 9.72 0.25 7.85
N GLU A 75 9.95 1.16 6.91
CA GLU A 75 10.65 2.43 7.17
C GLU A 75 9.78 3.47 7.89
N ALA A 76 8.46 3.43 7.72
CA ALA A 76 7.53 4.34 8.41
C ALA A 76 7.29 3.96 9.87
N GLU A 77 7.49 2.69 10.23
CA GLU A 77 7.35 2.18 11.60
C GLU A 77 8.64 2.29 12.45
N ALA A 78 9.79 2.62 11.84
CA ALA A 78 11.12 2.70 12.49
C ALA A 78 11.47 4.10 13.00
#